data_AF-M6UPX5-F1
#
_entry.id   AF-M6UPX5-F1
#
_cell.length_a   1.000
_cell.length_b   1.000
_cell.length_c   1.000
_cell.angle_alpha   90.00
_cell.angle_beta   90.00
_cell.angle_gamma   90.00
#
_symmetry.space_group_name_H-M   'P 1'
#
loop_
_entity.id
_entity.type
_entity.pdbx_description
1 polymer ?
#
loop_
_entity_poly.entity_id
_entity_poly.type
_entity_poly.pdbx_seq_one_letter_code
_entity_poly.pdbx_strand_id
1 'polypeptide(L)'
;MRKFLILNILIFASVFAWESEVAVLKKVLLKNKGASIASSYLQGKDLYSSKNVQDGDIKTAWCLDKGPKGESVVFKGMPSRQIRVYADLKKLNYIYKAKLVIFNGYGKSEETYYNNNRIKKATLKIYEARIGDALSGLFFEKDPTFVIQKELNFKDEPKLQIVDLNFELKDRPKEKQVDELGLFYIFTIDEVYNGKKYKDTCISELDIYGVFDNEDEAYYKKMSGLQ
;
A
#
# COMPACT_ATOMS: atom_id res chain seq x y z
N MET A 1 -0.09 -53.66 -4.41
CA MET A 1 0.68 -52.40 -4.48
C MET A 1 0.00 -51.42 -5.41
N ARG A 2 -0.64 -50.38 -4.87
CA ARG A 2 -1.00 -49.17 -5.63
C ARG A 2 -0.87 -47.99 -4.67
N LYS A 3 0.24 -47.27 -4.80
CA LYS A 3 0.44 -45.97 -4.18
C LYS A 3 -0.58 -45.01 -4.79
N PHE A 4 -1.36 -44.31 -3.99
CA PHE A 4 -1.99 -43.07 -4.44
C PHE A 4 -1.57 -41.94 -3.50
N LEU A 5 -1.09 -40.90 -4.16
CA LEU A 5 -0.43 -39.70 -3.67
C LEU A 5 -1.28 -38.97 -2.63
N ILE A 6 -0.58 -38.45 -1.64
CA ILE A 6 -1.00 -37.33 -0.79
C ILE A 6 -1.32 -36.14 -1.69
N LEU A 7 -2.52 -35.58 -1.56
CA LEU A 7 -2.80 -34.22 -2.00
C LEU A 7 -3.49 -33.46 -0.85
N ASN A 8 -2.69 -33.11 0.15
CA ASN A 8 -3.03 -32.07 1.11
C ASN A 8 -2.95 -30.72 0.37
N ILE A 9 -4.06 -30.25 -0.21
CA ILE A 9 -4.19 -28.83 -0.56
C ILE A 9 -5.04 -28.18 0.53
N LEU A 10 -4.38 -27.80 1.63
CA LEU A 10 -4.94 -26.82 2.54
C LEU A 10 -4.77 -25.44 1.89
N ILE A 11 -5.77 -25.05 1.11
CA ILE A 11 -5.93 -23.67 0.63
C ILE A 11 -6.32 -22.84 1.86
N PHE A 12 -5.35 -22.26 2.56
CA PHE A 12 -5.61 -21.13 3.44
C PHE A 12 -5.87 -19.91 2.56
N ALA A 13 -7.09 -19.82 2.07
CA ALA A 13 -7.67 -18.62 1.50
C ALA A 13 -7.83 -17.60 2.63
N SER A 14 -6.94 -16.62 2.70
CA SER A 14 -7.22 -15.38 3.40
C SER A 14 -8.51 -14.77 2.83
N VAL A 15 -9.22 -13.95 3.61
CA VAL A 15 -10.55 -13.41 3.29
C VAL A 15 -10.59 -12.63 1.95
N PHE A 16 -9.43 -12.36 1.34
CA PHE A 16 -9.26 -11.84 -0.02
C PHE A 16 -9.43 -12.86 -1.17
N ALA A 17 -9.52 -14.17 -0.91
CA ALA A 17 -9.49 -15.17 -1.97
C ALA A 17 -10.78 -15.25 -2.83
N TRP A 18 -11.83 -14.50 -2.49
CA TRP A 18 -13.12 -14.53 -3.19
C TRP A 18 -13.51 -13.21 -3.86
N GLU A 19 -12.93 -12.08 -3.44
CA GLU A 19 -13.15 -10.79 -4.11
C GLU A 19 -11.99 -10.49 -5.06
N SER A 20 -12.29 -10.05 -6.28
CA SER A 20 -11.24 -9.62 -7.20
C SER A 20 -10.50 -8.40 -6.65
N GLU A 21 -9.20 -8.29 -6.91
CA GLU A 21 -8.39 -7.13 -6.50
C GLU A 21 -9.04 -5.80 -6.95
N VAL A 22 -9.63 -5.78 -8.14
CA VAL A 22 -10.42 -4.65 -8.67
C VAL A 22 -11.59 -4.25 -7.76
N ALA A 23 -12.32 -5.22 -7.19
CA ALA A 23 -13.41 -4.93 -6.26
C ALA A 23 -12.90 -4.26 -4.98
N VAL A 24 -11.74 -4.68 -4.48
CA VAL A 24 -11.09 -4.06 -3.31
C VAL A 24 -10.64 -2.64 -3.63
N LEU A 25 -10.05 -2.40 -4.81
CA LEU A 25 -9.67 -1.05 -5.26
C LEU A 25 -10.87 -0.11 -5.37
N LYS A 26 -12.01 -0.60 -5.86
CA LYS A 26 -13.27 0.17 -5.91
C LYS A 26 -13.71 0.58 -4.49
N LYS A 27 -13.60 -0.32 -3.51
CA LYS A 27 -13.91 0.01 -2.10
C LYS A 27 -12.96 1.08 -1.55
N VAL A 28 -11.67 1.02 -1.86
CA VAL A 28 -10.69 2.06 -1.44
C VAL A 28 -11.05 3.42 -2.02
N LEU A 29 -11.40 3.49 -3.31
CA LEU A 29 -11.83 4.76 -3.93
C LEU A 29 -13.05 5.37 -3.21
N LEU A 30 -14.04 4.54 -2.89
CA LEU A 30 -15.32 4.98 -2.32
C LEU A 30 -15.25 5.27 -0.81
N LYS A 31 -14.37 4.59 -0.07
CA LYS A 31 -14.25 4.75 1.39
C LYS A 31 -13.48 6.02 1.73
N ASN A 32 -14.18 7.02 2.30
CA ASN A 32 -13.60 8.28 2.78
C ASN A 32 -12.62 8.94 1.80
N LYS A 33 -12.88 8.86 0.49
CA LYS A 33 -12.03 9.42 -0.58
C LYS A 33 -10.61 8.85 -0.66
N GLY A 34 -10.41 7.57 -0.32
CA GLY A 34 -9.10 6.89 -0.50
C GLY A 34 -8.49 6.29 0.76
N ALA A 35 -9.26 6.14 1.84
CA ALA A 35 -8.75 5.55 3.08
C ALA A 35 -8.32 4.07 2.88
N SER A 36 -7.21 3.70 3.51
CA SER A 36 -6.65 2.34 3.44
C SER A 36 -7.63 1.27 3.95
N ILE A 37 -7.52 0.07 3.37
CA ILE A 37 -8.25 -1.13 3.76
C ILE A 37 -7.25 -2.26 3.96
N ALA A 38 -7.26 -2.90 5.13
CA ALA A 38 -6.42 -4.05 5.45
C ALA A 38 -7.20 -5.37 5.43
N SER A 39 -6.51 -6.51 5.22
CA SER A 39 -7.07 -7.87 5.37
C SER A 39 -7.63 -8.13 6.76
N SER A 40 -6.97 -7.58 7.77
CA SER A 40 -7.27 -7.81 9.18
C SER A 40 -6.74 -6.68 10.06
N TYR A 41 -7.08 -6.68 11.33
CA TYR A 41 -6.46 -5.82 12.35
C TYR A 41 -6.76 -6.36 13.76
N LEU A 42 -5.87 -6.10 14.71
CA LEU A 42 -6.06 -6.45 16.12
C LEU A 42 -7.31 -5.77 16.68
N GLN A 43 -8.34 -6.59 16.96
CA GLN A 43 -9.61 -6.10 17.50
C GLN A 43 -9.44 -5.52 18.91
N GLY A 44 -10.14 -4.43 19.20
CA GLY A 44 -10.32 -3.92 20.57
C GLY A 44 -9.83 -2.50 20.83
N LYS A 45 -9.12 -1.83 19.91
CA LYS A 45 -8.77 -0.39 20.00
C LYS A 45 -8.58 0.22 18.61
N ASP A 46 -9.07 1.44 18.38
CA ASP A 46 -8.80 2.23 17.15
C ASP A 46 -7.29 2.40 16.86
N LEU A 47 -6.47 2.26 17.92
CA LEU A 47 -5.00 2.30 17.92
C LEU A 47 -4.31 1.25 17.04
N TYR A 48 -5.02 0.24 16.53
CA TYR A 48 -4.45 -0.84 15.69
C TYR A 48 -5.06 -0.95 14.29
N SER A 49 -5.91 0.02 13.91
CA SER A 49 -6.65 -0.03 12.65
C SER A 49 -5.79 0.33 11.44
N SER A 50 -6.24 -0.05 10.24
CA SER A 50 -5.53 0.30 8.99
C SER A 50 -5.38 1.80 8.77
N LYS A 51 -6.22 2.64 9.39
CA LYS A 51 -6.15 4.10 9.27
C LYS A 51 -4.83 4.66 9.80
N ASN A 52 -4.21 3.95 10.73
CA ASN A 52 -3.00 4.39 11.40
C ASN A 52 -1.76 4.24 10.52
N VAL A 53 -1.84 3.54 9.38
CA VAL A 53 -0.68 3.46 8.46
C VAL A 53 -0.42 4.76 7.70
N GLN A 54 -1.35 5.73 7.75
CA GLN A 54 -1.26 7.00 7.01
C GLN A 54 -1.73 8.17 7.90
N ASP A 55 -1.63 8.04 9.23
CA ASP A 55 -2.05 9.09 10.16
C ASP A 55 -0.92 10.07 10.54
N GLY A 56 0.33 9.74 10.19
CA GLY A 56 1.51 10.57 10.42
C GLY A 56 2.03 10.50 11.86
N ASP A 57 1.54 9.57 12.69
CA ASP A 57 2.01 9.33 14.05
C ASP A 57 2.63 7.94 14.19
N ILE A 58 3.97 7.87 14.22
CA ILE A 58 4.69 6.60 14.43
C ILE A 58 4.36 5.90 15.76
N LYS A 59 3.66 6.56 16.69
CA LYS A 59 3.21 5.98 17.96
C LYS A 59 1.87 5.27 17.86
N THR A 60 1.20 5.31 16.72
CA THR A 60 0.09 4.43 16.36
C THR A 60 0.61 3.36 15.38
N ALA A 61 -0.20 2.34 15.10
CA ALA A 61 0.13 1.36 14.07
C ALA A 61 -1.12 0.68 13.55
N TRP A 62 -1.02 0.08 12.37
CA TRP A 62 -1.83 -1.09 12.02
C TRP A 62 -1.12 -2.34 12.52
N CYS A 63 -1.79 -3.17 13.30
CA CYS A 63 -1.25 -4.45 13.76
C CYS A 63 -2.17 -5.60 13.35
N LEU A 64 -1.59 -6.69 12.84
CA LEU A 64 -2.31 -7.88 12.41
C LEU A 64 -2.83 -8.69 13.59
N ASP A 65 -4.02 -9.29 13.47
CA ASP A 65 -4.56 -10.26 14.44
C ASP A 65 -4.26 -11.72 14.04
N LYS A 66 -3.93 -11.94 12.78
CA LYS A 66 -3.60 -13.22 12.16
C LYS A 66 -2.15 -13.15 11.69
N GLY A 67 -1.41 -14.24 11.86
CA GLY A 67 0.02 -14.28 11.59
C GLY A 67 0.40 -13.68 10.22
N PRO A 68 1.64 -13.22 10.04
CA PRO A 68 2.00 -12.23 9.02
C PRO A 68 1.81 -12.63 7.56
N LYS A 69 1.76 -13.93 7.25
CA LYS A 69 1.93 -14.40 5.88
C LYS A 69 0.66 -14.17 5.06
N GLY A 70 0.78 -13.37 4.00
CA GLY A 70 -0.31 -13.11 3.06
C GLY A 70 -1.31 -12.05 3.52
N GLU A 71 -1.05 -11.40 4.66
CA GLU A 71 -1.80 -10.24 5.10
C GLU A 71 -1.39 -9.03 4.28
N SER A 72 -2.35 -8.17 3.95
CA SER A 72 -2.14 -7.05 3.04
C SER A 72 -2.91 -5.81 3.43
N VAL A 73 -2.39 -4.67 2.99
CA VAL A 73 -3.06 -3.38 3.03
C VAL A 73 -3.16 -2.81 1.63
N VAL A 74 -4.34 -2.30 1.32
CA VAL A 74 -4.69 -1.72 0.03
C VAL A 74 -5.02 -0.25 0.22
N PHE A 75 -4.38 0.61 -0.57
CA PHE A 75 -4.47 2.05 -0.40
C PHE A 75 -4.28 2.79 -1.72
N LYS A 76 -4.75 4.04 -1.77
CA LYS A 76 -4.46 5.00 -2.84
C LYS A 76 -3.23 5.80 -2.40
N GLY A 77 -2.22 5.94 -3.27
CA GLY A 77 -1.07 6.80 -2.98
C GLY A 77 -1.38 8.27 -3.21
N MET A 78 -0.53 9.14 -2.68
CA MET A 78 -0.62 10.57 -2.93
C MET A 78 0.00 10.93 -4.28
N PRO A 79 -0.75 11.53 -5.22
CA PRO A 79 -0.21 11.92 -6.50
C PRO A 79 0.81 13.06 -6.34
N SER A 80 1.70 13.18 -7.30
CA SER A 80 2.57 14.36 -7.44
C SER A 80 1.75 15.64 -7.54
N ARG A 81 2.31 16.76 -7.09
CA ARG A 81 1.69 18.07 -7.28
C ARG A 81 1.68 18.48 -8.75
N GLN A 82 2.62 17.98 -9.53
CA GLN A 82 2.79 18.32 -10.95
C GLN A 82 2.10 17.32 -11.88
N ILE A 83 2.13 16.03 -11.51
CA ILE A 83 1.58 14.97 -12.35
C ILE A 83 0.28 14.46 -11.73
N ARG A 84 -0.84 15.02 -12.18
CA ARG A 84 -2.19 14.66 -11.71
C ARG A 84 -3.06 14.04 -12.79
N VAL A 85 -2.72 14.26 -14.05
CA VAL A 85 -3.46 13.72 -15.19
C VAL A 85 -2.53 13.01 -16.18
N TYR A 86 -3.08 12.11 -16.99
CA TYR A 86 -2.29 11.37 -17.99
C TYR A 86 -1.73 12.27 -19.11
N ALA A 87 -2.33 13.42 -19.38
CA ALA A 87 -1.77 14.39 -20.31
C ALA A 87 -0.38 14.89 -19.89
N ASP A 88 -0.13 15.08 -18.59
CA ASP A 88 1.19 15.50 -18.09
C ASP A 88 2.26 14.42 -18.34
N LEU A 89 1.84 13.15 -18.23
CA LEU A 89 2.69 11.98 -18.41
C LEU A 89 3.15 11.76 -19.85
N LYS A 90 2.41 12.28 -20.85
CA LYS A 90 2.83 12.21 -22.27
C LYS A 90 4.23 12.80 -22.48
N LYS A 91 4.54 13.90 -21.79
CA LYS A 91 5.86 14.56 -21.85
C LYS A 91 6.97 13.76 -21.17
N LEU A 92 6.60 12.81 -20.31
CA LEU A 92 7.50 11.96 -19.54
C LEU A 92 7.52 10.51 -20.04
N ASN A 93 7.01 10.26 -21.26
CA ASN A 93 6.85 8.92 -21.82
C ASN A 93 6.17 7.95 -20.85
N TYR A 94 5.21 8.44 -20.05
CA TYR A 94 4.46 7.67 -19.07
C TYR A 94 5.31 6.98 -17.98
N ILE A 95 6.54 7.44 -17.80
CA ILE A 95 7.41 7.03 -16.69
C ILE A 95 6.95 7.76 -15.43
N TYR A 96 6.52 7.00 -14.43
CA TYR A 96 6.09 7.51 -13.14
C TYR A 96 7.16 7.26 -12.08
N LYS A 97 7.49 8.31 -11.32
CA LYS A 97 8.42 8.26 -10.20
C LYS A 97 7.66 8.46 -8.89
N ALA A 98 7.92 7.59 -7.94
CA ALA A 98 7.33 7.66 -6.61
C ALA A 98 8.32 7.22 -5.54
N LYS A 99 8.02 7.56 -4.29
CA LYS A 99 8.74 7.09 -3.10
C LYS A 99 7.76 6.38 -2.19
N LEU A 100 8.02 5.10 -1.91
CA LEU A 100 7.38 4.41 -0.81
C LEU A 100 8.10 4.80 0.48
N VAL A 101 7.35 5.22 1.47
CA VAL A 101 7.83 5.60 2.79
C VAL A 101 7.18 4.67 3.79
N ILE A 102 7.98 4.05 4.66
CA ILE A 102 7.49 3.09 5.65
C ILE A 102 8.22 3.22 6.98
N PHE A 103 7.46 3.28 8.07
CA PHE A 103 7.94 2.94 9.41
C PHE A 103 7.49 1.51 9.70
N ASN A 104 8.41 0.57 9.52
CA ASN A 104 8.17 -0.86 9.60
C ASN A 104 8.21 -1.33 11.07
N GLY A 105 7.11 -1.81 11.65
CA GLY A 105 7.01 -2.15 13.07
C GLY A 105 6.20 -1.13 13.87
N TYR A 106 6.08 -1.35 15.19
CA TYR A 106 5.34 -0.45 16.08
C TYR A 106 6.26 0.59 16.72
N GLY A 107 6.27 1.81 16.17
CA GLY A 107 7.21 2.90 16.48
C GLY A 107 7.00 3.64 17.80
N LYS A 108 6.06 3.22 18.66
CA LYS A 108 5.80 3.87 19.95
C LYS A 108 7.02 3.95 20.87
N SER A 109 7.85 2.91 20.89
CA SER A 109 9.16 2.88 21.53
C SER A 109 10.06 1.81 20.88
N GLU A 110 11.36 1.88 21.12
CA GLU A 110 12.29 0.83 20.70
C GLU A 110 11.90 -0.55 21.26
N GLU A 111 11.38 -0.57 22.49
CA GLU A 111 10.86 -1.78 23.11
C GLU A 111 9.66 -2.34 22.34
N THR A 112 8.65 -1.52 22.00
CA THR A 112 7.49 -2.02 21.25
C THR A 112 7.88 -2.44 19.85
N TYR A 113 8.84 -1.76 19.22
CA TYR A 113 9.39 -2.14 17.93
C TYR A 113 9.94 -3.56 17.96
N TYR A 114 10.90 -3.87 18.86
CA TYR A 114 11.54 -5.18 18.89
C TYR A 114 10.71 -6.28 19.54
N ASN A 115 9.72 -5.93 20.36
CA ASN A 115 8.82 -6.93 20.95
C ASN A 115 7.83 -7.50 19.93
N ASN A 116 7.50 -6.77 18.86
CA ASN A 116 6.62 -7.22 17.79
C ASN A 116 7.41 -7.74 16.57
N ASN A 117 6.72 -8.43 15.67
CA ASN A 117 7.27 -8.77 14.37
C ASN A 117 7.41 -7.50 13.51
N ARG A 118 8.48 -7.46 12.72
CA ARG A 118 8.70 -6.42 11.69
C ARG A 118 8.74 -7.08 10.32
N ILE A 119 8.33 -6.37 9.28
CA ILE A 119 8.38 -6.87 7.91
C ILE A 119 9.84 -7.01 7.49
N LYS A 120 10.18 -8.16 6.92
CA LYS A 120 11.48 -8.41 6.29
C LYS A 120 11.36 -8.29 4.77
N LYS A 121 10.29 -8.87 4.22
CA LYS A 121 9.97 -8.83 2.80
C LYS A 121 8.49 -8.58 2.57
N ALA A 122 8.19 -7.85 1.52
CA ALA A 122 6.83 -7.62 1.06
C ALA A 122 6.75 -7.53 -0.45
N THR A 123 5.56 -7.82 -0.97
CA THR A 123 5.21 -7.70 -2.38
C THR A 123 4.30 -6.50 -2.56
N LEU A 124 4.69 -5.58 -3.44
CA LEU A 124 3.90 -4.41 -3.84
C LEU A 124 3.36 -4.60 -5.25
N LYS A 125 2.04 -4.75 -5.40
CA LYS A 125 1.37 -4.64 -6.69
C LYS A 125 0.89 -3.21 -6.91
N ILE A 126 1.15 -2.70 -8.10
CA ILE A 126 0.81 -1.33 -8.51
C ILE A 126 -0.29 -1.40 -9.57
N TYR A 127 -1.33 -0.62 -9.35
CA TYR A 127 -2.46 -0.45 -10.25
C TYR A 127 -2.61 1.02 -10.62
N GLU A 128 -2.97 1.27 -11.86
CA GLU A 128 -3.37 2.58 -12.33
C GLU A 128 -4.86 2.60 -12.67
N ALA A 129 -5.50 3.75 -12.54
CA ALA A 129 -6.89 3.94 -12.90
C ALA A 129 -7.16 5.38 -13.36
N ARG A 130 -8.19 5.53 -14.19
CA ARG A 130 -8.75 6.84 -14.56
C ARG A 130 -9.90 7.14 -13.62
N ILE A 131 -9.74 8.16 -12.78
CA ILE A 131 -10.72 8.51 -11.74
C ILE A 131 -11.61 9.63 -12.26
N GLY A 132 -12.91 9.36 -12.41
CA GLY A 132 -13.89 10.39 -12.73
C GLY A 132 -14.57 10.89 -11.47
N ASP A 133 -15.03 12.13 -11.51
CA ASP A 133 -15.91 12.72 -10.50
C ASP A 133 -17.22 13.16 -11.18
N ALA A 134 -18.33 12.73 -10.62
CA ALA A 134 -19.67 13.03 -11.08
C ALA A 134 -20.58 13.27 -9.88
N LEU A 135 -21.81 13.73 -10.11
CA LEU A 135 -22.79 13.95 -9.02
C LEU A 135 -23.05 12.70 -8.17
N SER A 136 -22.88 11.51 -8.73
CA SER A 136 -22.97 10.21 -8.04
C SER A 136 -21.74 9.84 -7.20
N GLY A 137 -20.71 10.68 -7.19
CA GLY A 137 -19.42 10.46 -6.55
C GLY A 137 -18.34 9.95 -7.49
N LEU A 138 -17.20 9.57 -6.89
CA LEU A 138 -16.02 9.10 -7.60
C LEU A 138 -16.27 7.74 -8.25
N PHE A 139 -15.74 7.55 -9.46
CA PHE A 139 -15.82 6.29 -10.19
C PHE A 139 -14.53 6.01 -10.97
N PHE A 140 -14.35 4.77 -11.40
CA PHE A 140 -13.34 4.44 -12.39
C PHE A 140 -13.97 4.45 -13.78
N GLU A 141 -13.39 5.16 -14.76
CA GLU A 141 -13.91 5.14 -16.14
C GLU A 141 -13.83 3.74 -16.77
N LYS A 142 -12.81 2.96 -16.38
CA LYS A 142 -12.67 1.52 -16.67
C LYS A 142 -12.04 0.84 -15.47
N ASP A 143 -12.08 -0.49 -15.41
CA ASP A 143 -11.41 -1.23 -14.35
C ASP A 143 -9.91 -0.86 -14.24
N PRO A 144 -9.37 -0.72 -13.01
CA PRO A 144 -7.97 -0.45 -12.79
C PRO A 144 -7.07 -1.46 -13.50
N THR A 145 -6.00 -0.95 -14.10
CA THR A 145 -5.04 -1.75 -14.87
C THR A 145 -3.86 -2.13 -13.98
N PHE A 146 -3.55 -3.43 -13.91
CA PHE A 146 -2.33 -3.90 -13.25
C PHE A 146 -1.10 -3.40 -14.00
N VAL A 147 -0.22 -2.68 -13.32
CA VAL A 147 1.00 -2.11 -13.89
C VAL A 147 2.17 -3.06 -13.68
N ILE A 148 2.58 -3.27 -12.44
CA ILE A 148 3.77 -4.07 -12.10
C ILE A 148 3.68 -4.61 -10.68
N GLN A 149 4.44 -5.66 -10.42
CA GLN A 149 4.70 -6.20 -9.08
C GLN A 149 6.18 -5.99 -8.74
N LYS A 150 6.47 -5.52 -7.52
CA LYS A 150 7.84 -5.35 -7.00
C LYS A 150 7.99 -6.11 -5.68
N GLU A 151 9.12 -6.79 -5.52
CA GLU A 151 9.54 -7.34 -4.24
C GLU A 151 10.37 -6.30 -3.48
N LEU A 152 10.05 -6.10 -2.21
CA LEU A 152 10.65 -5.10 -1.34
C LEU A 152 11.30 -5.80 -0.15
N ASN A 153 12.49 -5.32 0.24
CA ASN A 153 13.20 -5.79 1.42
C ASN A 153 13.40 -4.62 2.38
N PHE A 154 13.18 -4.84 3.67
CA PHE A 154 13.30 -3.81 4.70
C PHE A 154 14.38 -4.18 5.71
N LYS A 155 15.10 -3.17 6.18
CA LYS A 155 16.06 -3.31 7.27
C LYS A 155 15.32 -3.43 8.60
N ASP A 156 15.95 -4.08 9.57
CA ASP A 156 15.45 -4.22 10.93
C ASP A 156 15.91 -3.05 11.82
N GLU A 157 15.43 -1.84 11.51
CA GLU A 157 15.82 -0.60 12.20
C GLU A 157 14.58 0.25 12.53
N PRO A 158 14.47 0.82 13.76
CA PRO A 158 13.32 1.62 14.21
C PRO A 158 13.34 3.04 13.66
N LYS A 159 13.35 3.16 12.34
CA LYS A 159 13.32 4.43 11.62
C LYS A 159 12.60 4.28 10.30
N LEU A 160 12.25 5.41 9.71
CA LEU A 160 11.66 5.43 8.38
C LEU A 160 12.64 4.95 7.32
N GLN A 161 12.10 4.17 6.40
CA GLN A 161 12.77 3.65 5.25
C GLN A 161 12.07 4.16 4.00
N ILE A 162 12.88 4.51 2.99
CA ILE A 162 12.40 5.03 1.72
C ILE A 162 12.84 4.07 0.63
N VAL A 163 11.89 3.70 -0.23
CA VAL A 163 12.17 2.92 -1.44
C VAL A 163 11.75 3.74 -2.64
N ASP A 164 12.72 3.98 -3.53
CA ASP A 164 12.45 4.64 -4.81
C ASP A 164 11.72 3.68 -5.76
N LEU A 165 10.61 4.15 -6.30
CA LEU A 165 9.79 3.44 -7.26
C LEU A 165 9.87 4.17 -8.60
N ASN A 166 10.22 3.41 -9.63
CA ASN A 166 10.16 3.85 -11.02
C ASN A 166 9.47 2.75 -11.84
N PHE A 167 8.48 3.14 -12.62
CA PHE A 167 7.67 2.24 -13.44
C PHE A 167 6.98 2.98 -14.58
N GLU A 168 6.70 2.25 -15.67
CA GLU A 168 5.94 2.77 -16.80
C GLU A 168 4.45 2.47 -16.60
N LEU A 169 3.63 3.50 -16.71
CA LEU A 169 2.18 3.36 -16.75
C LEU A 169 1.76 2.78 -18.09
N LYS A 170 0.67 2.01 -18.14
CA LYS A 170 0.20 1.30 -19.34
C LYS A 170 -0.94 2.00 -20.04
N ASP A 171 -1.72 2.82 -19.34
CA ASP A 171 -2.87 3.49 -19.95
C ASP A 171 -2.45 4.67 -20.82
N ARG A 172 -3.19 4.89 -21.92
CA ARG A 172 -2.92 5.92 -22.93
C ARG A 172 -4.25 6.59 -23.31
N PRO A 173 -4.79 7.49 -22.47
CA PRO A 173 -6.10 8.08 -22.71
C PRO A 173 -6.12 8.91 -23.99
N LYS A 174 -7.22 8.78 -24.74
CA LYS A 174 -7.51 9.64 -25.89
C LYS A 174 -8.10 10.96 -25.41
N GLU A 175 -8.05 11.96 -26.28
CA GLU A 175 -8.73 13.24 -26.03
C GLU A 175 -10.22 13.02 -25.72
N LYS A 176 -10.74 13.75 -24.73
CA LYS A 176 -12.12 13.69 -24.18
C LYS A 176 -12.44 12.54 -23.21
N GLN A 177 -11.50 11.66 -22.90
CA GLN A 177 -11.65 10.69 -21.80
C GLN A 177 -11.31 11.34 -20.45
N VAL A 178 -11.76 10.71 -19.35
CA VAL A 178 -11.32 11.06 -18.00
C VAL A 178 -9.81 10.87 -17.94
N ASP A 179 -9.12 11.91 -17.51
CA ASP A 179 -7.65 11.98 -17.57
C ASP A 179 -7.01 12.00 -16.18
N GLU A 180 -7.79 12.12 -15.09
CA GLU A 180 -7.24 12.10 -13.73
C GLU A 180 -6.63 10.74 -13.40
N LEU A 181 -5.37 10.79 -12.97
CA LEU A 181 -4.57 9.63 -12.62
C LEU A 181 -4.84 9.19 -11.18
N GLY A 182 -5.27 7.94 -11.02
CA GLY A 182 -5.29 7.22 -9.76
C GLY A 182 -4.21 6.15 -9.70
N LEU A 183 -3.42 6.15 -8.63
CA LEU A 183 -2.48 5.07 -8.32
C LEU A 183 -2.90 4.35 -7.05
N PHE A 184 -3.01 3.03 -7.17
CA PHE A 184 -3.44 2.14 -6.11
C PHE A 184 -2.42 1.04 -5.90
N TYR A 185 -2.34 0.60 -4.65
CA TYR A 185 -1.29 -0.26 -4.18
C TYR A 185 -1.86 -1.37 -3.33
N ILE A 186 -1.42 -2.59 -3.59
CA ILE A 186 -1.65 -3.74 -2.71
C ILE A 186 -0.30 -4.14 -2.17
N PHE A 187 -0.08 -3.89 -0.88
CA PHE A 187 1.14 -4.23 -0.17
C PHE A 187 0.89 -5.48 0.67
N THR A 188 1.59 -6.58 0.34
CA THR A 188 1.40 -7.90 0.97
C THR A 188 2.66 -8.30 1.73
N ILE A 189 2.50 -8.77 2.95
CA ILE A 189 3.60 -9.20 3.80
C ILE A 189 3.98 -10.65 3.47
N ASP A 190 5.25 -10.85 3.13
CA ASP A 190 5.77 -12.16 2.69
C ASP A 190 6.59 -12.84 3.80
N GLU A 191 7.48 -12.08 4.45
CA GLU A 191 8.37 -12.54 5.52
C GLU A 191 8.51 -11.50 6.62
N VAL A 192 8.76 -11.96 7.84
CA VAL A 192 8.99 -11.09 9.00
C VAL A 192 10.29 -11.41 9.74
N TYR A 193 10.84 -10.40 10.40
CA TYR A 193 11.71 -10.58 11.54
C TYR A 193 10.87 -10.86 12.79
N ASN A 194 11.20 -11.93 13.50
CA ASN A 194 10.45 -12.32 14.70
C ASN A 194 10.65 -11.32 15.83
N GLY A 195 9.55 -10.96 16.50
CA GLY A 195 9.54 -10.20 17.73
C GLY A 195 10.09 -11.00 18.90
N LYS A 196 10.57 -10.28 19.92
CA LYS A 196 11.07 -10.88 21.16
C LYS A 196 9.95 -11.46 22.03
N LYS A 197 8.72 -10.94 21.91
CA LYS A 197 7.61 -11.26 22.82
C LYS A 197 6.30 -11.59 22.11
N TYR A 198 5.91 -10.77 21.14
CA TYR A 198 4.63 -10.83 20.46
C TYR A 198 4.80 -11.35 19.03
N LYS A 199 3.76 -12.02 18.52
CA LYS A 199 3.69 -12.52 17.14
C LYS A 199 2.94 -11.57 16.21
N ASP A 200 2.42 -10.47 16.74
CA ASP A 200 1.77 -9.41 16.00
C ASP A 200 2.80 -8.74 15.09
N THR A 201 2.42 -8.51 13.83
CA THR A 201 3.20 -7.67 12.91
C THR A 201 2.52 -6.34 12.81
N CYS A 202 3.30 -5.28 12.98
CA CYS A 202 2.77 -3.92 12.97
C CYS A 202 3.44 -3.07 11.90
N ILE A 203 2.70 -2.10 11.37
CA ILE A 203 3.19 -1.04 10.50
C ILE A 203 2.71 0.27 11.08
N SER A 204 3.64 1.13 11.49
CA SER A 204 3.32 2.46 12.00
C SER A 204 3.03 3.45 10.89
N GLU A 205 3.78 3.40 9.80
CA GLU A 205 3.55 4.28 8.64
C GLU A 205 3.81 3.51 7.36
N LEU A 206 2.97 3.73 6.34
CA LEU A 206 3.13 3.24 4.98
C LEU A 206 2.36 4.15 4.02
N ASP A 207 3.09 4.86 3.18
CA ASP A 207 2.50 5.68 2.13
C ASP A 207 3.39 5.69 0.88
N ILE A 208 2.81 6.12 -0.24
CA ILE A 208 3.53 6.29 -1.50
C ILE A 208 3.23 7.68 -2.06
N TYR A 209 4.28 8.45 -2.28
CA TYR A 209 4.22 9.81 -2.81
C TYR A 209 4.76 9.86 -4.23
N GLY A 210 4.01 10.44 -5.17
CA GLY A 210 4.54 10.81 -6.48
C GLY A 210 5.57 11.93 -6.33
N VAL A 211 6.78 11.75 -6.86
CA VAL A 211 7.89 12.71 -6.70
C VAL A 211 8.62 12.89 -8.03
N PHE A 212 8.49 14.09 -8.62
CA PHE A 212 9.15 14.44 -9.88
C PHE A 212 10.20 15.55 -9.74
N ASP A 213 10.18 16.29 -8.63
CA ASP A 213 11.17 17.32 -8.31
C ASP A 213 11.36 17.57 -6.79
N ASN A 214 12.13 18.61 -6.47
CA ASN A 214 12.41 19.03 -5.10
C ASN A 214 11.18 19.62 -4.39
N GLU A 215 10.18 20.15 -5.11
CA GLU A 215 8.96 20.70 -4.51
C GLU A 215 8.04 19.57 -4.03
N ASP A 216 7.86 18.53 -4.85
CA ASP A 216 7.20 17.30 -4.43
C ASP A 216 7.93 16.72 -3.21
N GLU A 217 9.27 16.74 -3.22
CA GLU A 217 10.07 16.22 -2.11
C GLU A 217 9.92 17.00 -0.80
N ALA A 218 9.97 18.33 -0.87
CA ALA A 218 9.72 19.18 0.28
C ALA A 218 8.29 19.05 0.81
N TYR A 219 7.31 18.93 -0.10
CA TYR A 219 5.91 18.78 0.27
C TYR A 219 5.67 17.50 1.06
N TYR A 220 6.16 16.34 0.60
CA TYR A 220 5.94 15.10 1.34
C TYR A 220 6.65 15.12 2.69
N LYS A 221 7.90 15.62 2.79
CA LYS A 221 8.64 15.69 4.08
C LYS A 221 7.88 16.47 5.14
N LYS A 222 7.22 17.55 4.73
CA LYS A 222 6.35 18.35 5.61
C LYS A 222 5.09 17.59 6.03
N MET A 223 4.46 16.85 5.12
CA MET A 223 3.23 16.10 5.38
C MET A 223 3.45 14.92 6.34
N SER A 224 4.58 14.24 6.23
CA SER A 224 4.91 13.05 7.03
C SER A 224 5.51 13.38 8.41
N GLY A 225 5.58 14.65 8.81
CA GLY A 225 6.20 15.06 10.08
C GLY A 225 7.70 14.76 10.16
N LEU A 226 8.40 14.66 9.02
CA LEU A 226 9.80 14.22 8.90
C LEU A 226 10.80 15.39 8.79
N GLN A 227 10.53 16.45 9.55
CA GLN A 227 11.51 17.52 9.77
C GLN A 227 12.37 17.23 11.00
#